data_AF-A0AA37CIH6-F1
#
_entry.id   AF-A0AA37CIH6-F1
#
_cell.length_a   1.000
_cell.length_b   1.000
_cell.length_c   1.000
_cell.angle_alpha   90.00
_cell.angle_beta   90.00
_cell.angle_gamma   90.00
#
_symmetry.space_group_name_H-M   'P 1'
#
loop_
_entity.id
_entity.type
_entity.pdbx_description
1 polymer ?
#
loop_
_entity_poly.entity_id
_entity_poly.type
_entity_poly.pdbx_seq_one_letter_code
_entity_poly.pdbx_strand_id
1 'polypeptide(L)'
;MLNHHPEDCTMRTPLLLSLLALGACASPLPQPDAGKAWVDLYATAGYTLMAHRLDDQRWPDGRYFQVAPGAHQLDVRFQFEVAGGGGGDEFNGEPLQMTCHLRFAYDGFAAGQRYRIEARPLQYKAQGWLYGADRQVLARAKVLRCNTFG
;
A
#
# COMPACT_ATOMS: atom_id res chain seq x y z
N MET A 1 49.02 24.49 -56.76
CA MET A 1 47.64 24.08 -57.03
C MET A 1 47.31 22.91 -56.10
N LEU A 2 46.32 23.15 -55.23
CA LEU A 2 45.37 22.26 -54.53
C LEU A 2 45.58 20.72 -54.70
N ASN A 3 45.40 19.82 -53.73
CA ASN A 3 44.75 19.80 -52.41
C ASN A 3 45.29 18.59 -51.63
N HIS A 4 45.57 18.75 -50.33
CA HIS A 4 45.74 17.63 -49.40
C HIS A 4 44.42 17.49 -48.63
N HIS A 5 43.71 16.38 -48.80
CA HIS A 5 42.56 16.00 -47.98
C HIS A 5 43.06 15.18 -46.79
N PRO A 6 42.88 15.67 -45.56
CA PRO A 6 42.64 14.79 -44.43
C PRO A 6 41.18 14.88 -44.00
N GLU A 7 40.55 13.71 -43.91
CA GLU A 7 39.20 13.48 -43.41
C GLU A 7 39.07 14.03 -41.99
N ASP A 8 38.17 14.99 -41.79
CA ASP A 8 37.89 15.60 -40.49
C ASP A 8 37.21 14.60 -39.55
N CYS A 9 37.85 14.37 -38.40
CA CYS A 9 37.33 13.57 -37.30
C CYS A 9 36.04 14.22 -36.76
N THR A 10 34.89 13.67 -37.15
CA THR A 10 33.59 13.98 -36.56
C THR A 10 33.63 13.65 -35.07
N MET A 11 33.60 14.68 -34.23
CA MET A 11 33.16 14.53 -32.84
C MET A 11 32.20 15.67 -32.50
N ARG A 12 30.95 15.46 -32.92
CA ARG A 12 29.79 16.24 -32.49
C ARG A 12 29.45 15.87 -31.05
N THR A 13 29.40 16.90 -30.21
CA THR A 13 28.46 17.05 -29.08
C THR A 13 28.84 16.34 -27.77
N PRO A 14 28.77 17.09 -26.65
CA PRO A 14 27.80 16.68 -25.64
C PRO A 14 26.89 17.84 -25.28
N LEU A 15 25.62 17.66 -25.61
CA LEU A 15 24.49 18.42 -25.12
C LEU A 15 24.46 18.15 -23.62
N LEU A 16 24.79 19.15 -22.82
CA LEU A 16 24.70 19.12 -21.36
C LEU A 16 23.31 18.62 -20.95
N LEU A 17 23.25 17.38 -20.47
CA LEU A 17 22.07 16.78 -19.87
C LEU A 17 21.67 17.59 -18.63
N SER A 18 20.71 18.50 -18.79
CA SER A 18 19.94 19.05 -17.68
C SER A 18 19.04 17.96 -17.11
N LEU A 19 19.59 17.15 -16.19
CA LEU A 19 18.82 16.24 -15.35
C LEU A 19 17.89 17.06 -14.44
N LEU A 20 16.64 17.24 -14.88
CA LEU A 20 15.56 17.69 -14.02
C LEU A 20 15.32 16.63 -12.93
N ALA A 21 15.71 16.95 -11.71
CA ALA A 21 15.33 16.19 -10.53
C ALA A 21 13.81 16.36 -10.32
N LEU A 22 13.04 15.40 -10.83
CA LEU A 22 11.64 15.21 -10.44
C LEU A 22 11.60 14.72 -8.99
N GLY A 23 11.72 15.65 -8.04
CA GLY A 23 11.44 15.38 -6.65
C GLY A 23 9.97 15.01 -6.50
N ALA A 24 9.68 13.72 -6.32
CA ALA A 24 8.34 13.28 -5.99
C ALA A 24 7.92 13.93 -4.66
N CYS A 25 6.78 14.62 -4.64
CA CYS A 25 6.23 15.29 -3.46
C CYS A 25 5.70 14.31 -2.39
N ALA A 26 6.40 13.20 -2.16
CA ALA A 26 6.12 12.29 -1.07
C ALA A 26 6.99 12.68 0.13
N SER A 27 6.36 13.02 1.26
CA SER A 27 7.07 13.16 2.51
C SER A 27 7.77 11.83 2.85
N PRO A 28 9.02 11.88 3.35
CA PRO A 28 9.76 10.67 3.67
C PRO A 28 8.96 9.84 4.68
N LEU A 29 9.06 8.51 4.56
CA LEU A 29 8.59 7.64 5.65
C LEU A 29 9.41 7.97 6.90
N PRO A 30 8.78 8.00 8.08
CA PRO A 30 9.54 8.21 9.30
C PRO A 30 10.47 7.04 9.54
N GLN A 31 11.55 7.31 10.26
CA GLN A 31 12.47 6.26 10.69
C GLN A 31 11.73 5.30 11.63
N PRO A 32 11.82 3.98 11.42
CA PRO A 32 11.22 3.00 12.34
C PRO A 32 11.80 3.15 13.75
N ASP A 33 10.93 3.20 14.75
CA ASP A 33 11.29 3.14 16.17
C ASP A 33 11.65 1.70 16.56
N ALA A 34 12.90 1.47 16.98
CA ALA A 34 13.38 0.14 17.37
C ALA A 34 12.64 -0.43 18.60
N GLY A 35 12.02 0.41 19.42
CA GLY A 35 11.18 0.00 20.55
C GLY A 35 9.79 -0.48 20.16
N LYS A 36 9.42 -0.42 18.87
CA LYS A 36 8.09 -0.75 18.37
C LYS A 36 8.14 -1.82 17.29
N ALA A 37 7.03 -2.52 17.13
CA ALA A 37 6.76 -3.35 15.96
C ALA A 37 6.40 -2.46 14.78
N TRP A 38 6.89 -2.80 13.59
CA TRP A 38 6.44 -2.16 12.36
C TRP A 38 5.53 -3.08 11.58
N VAL A 39 4.37 -2.56 11.17
CA VAL A 39 3.39 -3.31 10.38
C VAL A 39 3.23 -2.66 9.00
N ASP A 40 3.71 -3.37 7.98
CA ASP A 40 3.51 -2.98 6.58
C ASP A 40 2.10 -3.33 6.12
N LEU A 41 1.61 -2.58 5.14
CA LEU A 41 0.34 -2.83 4.48
C LEU A 41 0.59 -3.24 3.04
N TYR A 42 -0.06 -4.32 2.61
CA TYR A 42 0.02 -4.79 1.24
C TYR A 42 -1.36 -5.11 0.67
N ALA A 43 -1.58 -4.63 -0.54
CA ALA A 43 -2.67 -5.06 -1.41
C ALA A 43 -2.13 -5.22 -2.83
N THR A 44 -2.82 -6.02 -3.64
CA THR A 44 -2.53 -6.12 -5.07
C THR A 44 -2.74 -4.75 -5.75
N ALA A 45 -1.96 -4.48 -6.79
CA ALA A 45 -2.09 -3.27 -7.59
C ALA A 45 -3.55 -3.06 -8.05
N GLY A 46 -3.99 -1.80 -8.04
CA GLY A 46 -5.39 -1.44 -8.29
C GLY A 46 -6.27 -1.40 -7.04
N TYR A 47 -5.81 -1.94 -5.90
CA TYR A 47 -6.49 -1.83 -4.62
C TYR A 47 -5.75 -0.93 -3.65
N THR A 48 -6.47 -0.34 -2.71
CA THR A 48 -5.91 0.54 -1.68
C THR A 48 -6.10 -0.09 -0.31
N LEU A 49 -5.02 -0.20 0.47
CA LEU A 49 -5.07 -0.63 1.86
C LEU A 49 -4.39 0.42 2.72
N MET A 50 -5.11 0.95 3.72
CA MET A 50 -4.64 2.02 4.57
C MET A 50 -4.83 1.71 6.05
N ALA A 51 -3.83 2.08 6.86
CA ALA A 51 -3.96 2.12 8.31
C ALA A 51 -5.04 3.14 8.70
N HIS A 52 -5.88 2.78 9.66
CA HIS A 52 -7.02 3.61 10.05
C HIS A 52 -7.05 3.89 11.56
N ARG A 53 -7.04 2.85 12.40
CA ARG A 53 -7.03 3.01 13.87
C ARG A 53 -6.08 2.01 14.53
N LEU A 54 -5.45 2.43 15.62
CA LEU A 54 -4.73 1.58 16.55
C LEU A 54 -5.42 1.70 17.91
N ASP A 55 -5.90 0.58 18.45
CA ASP A 55 -6.63 0.52 19.72
C ASP A 55 -7.75 1.56 19.80
N ASP A 56 -8.59 1.56 18.76
CA ASP A 56 -9.72 2.48 18.63
C ASP A 56 -9.34 3.98 18.52
N GLN A 57 -8.05 4.33 18.42
CA GLN A 57 -7.59 5.70 18.20
C GLN A 57 -7.23 5.92 16.73
N ARG A 58 -7.59 7.09 16.18
CA ARG A 58 -7.28 7.45 14.79
C ARG A 58 -5.77 7.42 14.57
N TRP A 59 -5.34 6.69 13.55
CA TRP A 59 -3.94 6.58 13.19
C TRP A 59 -3.57 7.68 12.16
N PRO A 60 -2.44 8.40 12.36
CA PRO A 60 -2.14 9.59 11.57
C PRO A 60 -1.55 9.31 10.18
N ASP A 61 -0.91 8.15 9.96
CA ASP A 61 -0.25 7.81 8.71
C ASP A 61 -0.82 6.52 8.11
N GLY A 62 -1.52 6.62 6.98
CA GLY A 62 -2.19 5.49 6.36
C GLY A 62 -1.25 4.42 5.78
N ARG A 63 0.06 4.64 5.74
CA ARG A 63 1.01 3.76 5.02
C ARG A 63 1.53 2.58 5.85
N TYR A 64 1.49 2.67 7.18
CA TYR A 64 2.06 1.66 8.10
C TYR A 64 1.46 1.81 9.51
N PHE A 65 1.75 0.86 10.41
CA PHE A 65 1.64 1.08 11.86
C PHE A 65 3.00 0.97 12.56
N GLN A 66 3.17 1.72 13.64
CA GLN A 66 4.21 1.51 14.64
C GLN A 66 3.53 1.19 15.97
N VAL A 67 3.64 -0.06 16.41
CA VAL A 67 2.83 -0.64 17.49
C VAL A 67 3.73 -0.97 18.68
N ALA A 68 3.29 -0.65 19.89
CA ALA A 68 4.05 -1.02 21.09
C ALA A 68 4.08 -2.55 21.27
N PRO A 69 5.01 -3.10 22.06
CA PRO A 69 4.98 -4.53 22.37
C PRO A 69 3.72 -4.93 23.15
N GLY A 70 3.14 -6.08 22.81
CA GLY A 70 1.97 -6.64 23.47
C GLY A 70 0.72 -6.68 22.59
N ALA A 71 -0.44 -6.53 23.23
CA ALA A 71 -1.74 -6.76 22.60
C ALA A 71 -2.39 -5.49 22.05
N HIS A 72 -2.77 -5.57 20.77
CA HIS A 72 -3.29 -4.42 20.04
C HIS A 72 -4.38 -4.83 19.04
N GLN A 73 -5.24 -3.85 18.73
CA GLN A 73 -6.21 -3.93 17.65
C GLN A 73 -5.86 -2.94 16.55
N LEU A 74 -5.66 -3.46 15.34
CA LEU A 74 -5.35 -2.67 14.16
C LEU A 74 -6.55 -2.67 13.23
N ASP A 75 -7.12 -1.50 12.98
CA ASP A 75 -8.16 -1.31 11.98
C ASP A 75 -7.56 -0.74 10.70
N VAL A 76 -7.88 -1.35 9.57
CA VAL A 76 -7.48 -0.88 8.23
C VAL A 76 -8.71 -0.63 7.37
N ARG A 77 -8.56 0.29 6.41
CA ARG A 77 -9.53 0.54 5.35
C ARG A 77 -9.01 -0.06 4.05
N PHE A 78 -9.76 -0.99 3.49
CA PHE A 78 -9.46 -1.66 2.24
C PHE A 78 -10.47 -1.25 1.16
N GLN A 79 -9.99 -0.75 0.04
CA GLN A 79 -10.80 -0.27 -1.08
C GLN A 79 -10.45 -1.02 -2.37
N PHE A 80 -11.48 -1.49 -3.06
CA PHE A 80 -11.36 -2.24 -4.31
C PHE A 80 -12.61 -2.05 -5.16
N GLU A 81 -12.50 -2.27 -6.46
CA GLU A 81 -13.64 -2.21 -7.39
C GLU A 81 -14.26 -3.59 -7.59
N VAL A 82 -15.58 -3.62 -7.76
CA VAL A 82 -16.37 -4.79 -8.15
C VAL A 82 -17.26 -4.43 -9.33
N ALA A 83 -17.69 -5.43 -10.10
CA ALA A 83 -18.70 -5.21 -11.13
C ALA A 83 -20.00 -4.69 -10.50
N GLY A 84 -20.56 -3.62 -11.07
CA GLY A 84 -21.82 -3.03 -10.63
C GLY A 84 -22.98 -3.99 -10.83
N GLY A 85 -23.73 -4.28 -9.76
CA GLY A 85 -24.94 -5.11 -9.80
C GLY A 85 -26.20 -4.25 -9.89
N GLY A 86 -26.59 -3.86 -11.11
CA GLY A 86 -27.87 -3.22 -11.41
C GLY A 86 -28.56 -4.02 -12.51
N GLY A 87 -29.74 -4.58 -12.22
CA GLY A 87 -30.38 -5.61 -13.05
C GLY A 87 -30.60 -5.23 -14.52
N GLY A 88 -30.54 -6.27 -15.37
CA GLY A 88 -30.92 -6.22 -16.79
C GLY A 88 -29.75 -6.48 -17.73
N ASP A 89 -28.62 -5.82 -17.50
CA ASP A 89 -27.45 -5.92 -18.37
C ASP A 89 -26.18 -6.16 -17.54
N GLU A 90 -25.85 -7.43 -17.30
CA GLU A 90 -24.63 -7.87 -16.61
C GLU A 90 -23.30 -7.36 -17.22
N PHE A 91 -23.36 -6.64 -18.35
CA PHE A 91 -22.22 -6.08 -19.07
C PHE A 91 -22.16 -4.54 -19.13
N ASN A 92 -23.15 -3.81 -18.59
CA ASN A 92 -23.26 -2.34 -18.73
C ASN A 92 -23.23 -1.56 -17.39
N GLY A 93 -22.98 -2.22 -16.25
CA GLY A 93 -22.93 -1.56 -14.95
C GLY A 93 -21.57 -0.90 -14.67
N GLU A 94 -21.57 0.40 -14.32
CA GLU A 94 -20.36 1.10 -13.87
C GLU A 94 -19.70 0.36 -12.68
N PRO A 95 -18.36 0.25 -12.65
CA PRO A 95 -17.64 -0.34 -11.52
C PRO A 95 -18.00 0.35 -10.20
N LEU A 96 -18.19 -0.46 -9.16
CA LEU A 96 -18.55 0.01 -7.84
C LEU A 96 -17.34 -0.05 -6.92
N GLN A 97 -16.99 1.07 -6.30
CA GLN A 97 -15.95 1.09 -5.28
C GLN A 97 -16.49 0.54 -3.96
N MET A 98 -15.98 -0.61 -3.54
CA MET A 98 -16.23 -1.19 -2.23
C MET A 98 -15.19 -0.68 -1.24
N THR A 99 -15.65 -0.19 -0.08
CA THR A 99 -14.82 0.17 1.07
C THR A 99 -15.15 -0.77 2.23
N CYS A 100 -14.15 -1.53 2.69
CA CYS A 100 -14.24 -2.42 3.82
C CYS A 100 -13.37 -1.95 4.99
N HIS A 101 -13.90 -2.02 6.21
CA HIS A 101 -13.14 -1.85 7.44
C HIS A 101 -12.84 -3.21 8.04
N LEU A 102 -11.56 -3.50 8.21
CA LEU A 102 -11.06 -4.78 8.72
C LEU A 102 -10.35 -4.56 10.04
N ARG A 103 -10.63 -5.40 11.05
CA ARG A 103 -9.97 -5.41 12.34
C ARG A 103 -9.09 -6.62 12.52
N PHE A 104 -7.85 -6.40 12.95
CA PHE A 104 -6.91 -7.43 13.34
C PHE A 104 -6.63 -7.33 14.83
N ALA A 105 -6.85 -8.40 15.57
CA ALA A 105 -6.47 -8.50 16.97
C ALA A 105 -5.29 -9.47 17.08
N TYR A 106 -4.21 -9.04 17.73
CA TYR A 106 -3.03 -9.87 17.98
C TYR A 106 -2.35 -9.42 19.27
N ASP A 107 -1.90 -10.38 20.07
CA ASP A 107 -1.36 -10.18 21.41
C ASP A 107 0.17 -10.20 21.50
N GLY A 108 0.84 -10.61 20.43
CA GLY A 108 2.27 -10.87 20.39
C GLY A 108 3.09 -9.90 19.54
N PHE A 109 2.71 -8.61 19.48
CA PHE A 109 3.59 -7.62 18.84
C PHE A 109 4.87 -7.47 19.66
N ALA A 110 6.02 -7.43 18.99
CA ALA A 110 7.33 -7.35 19.63
C ALA A 110 8.19 -6.23 19.03
N ALA A 111 8.98 -5.57 19.89
CA ALA A 111 9.89 -4.50 19.50
C ALA A 111 10.88 -4.96 18.41
N GLY A 112 11.13 -4.11 17.42
CA GLY A 112 12.05 -4.37 16.31
C GLY A 112 11.57 -5.42 15.30
N GLN A 113 10.41 -6.04 15.51
CA GLN A 113 9.87 -7.04 14.59
C GLN A 113 9.07 -6.41 13.45
N ARG A 114 9.03 -7.14 12.32
CA ARG A 114 8.29 -6.77 11.12
C ARG A 114 7.08 -7.68 10.96
N TYR A 115 5.95 -7.07 10.69
CA TYR A 115 4.69 -7.73 10.39
C TYR A 115 4.11 -7.18 9.10
N ARG A 116 3.21 -7.92 8.46
CA ARG A 116 2.52 -7.45 7.27
C ARG A 116 1.03 -7.76 7.32
N ILE A 117 0.20 -6.75 7.10
CA ILE A 117 -1.21 -6.95 6.81
C ILE A 117 -1.39 -7.08 5.30
N GLU A 118 -2.10 -8.12 4.89
CA GLU A 118 -2.65 -8.21 3.53
C GLU A 118 -4.17 -8.23 3.55
N ALA A 119 -4.78 -7.63 2.53
CA ALA A 119 -6.20 -7.74 2.27
C ALA A 119 -6.46 -8.11 0.79
N ARG A 120 -7.53 -8.87 0.56
CA ARG A 120 -7.99 -9.27 -0.77
C ARG A 120 -9.51 -9.17 -0.87
N PRO A 121 -10.06 -8.89 -2.07
CA PRO A 121 -11.49 -8.97 -2.29
C PRO A 121 -12.02 -10.40 -2.08
N LEU A 122 -13.26 -10.48 -1.64
CA LEU A 122 -14.07 -11.69 -1.61
C LEU A 122 -15.50 -11.27 -2.02
N GLN A 123 -15.75 -11.22 -3.34
CA GLN A 123 -16.98 -10.66 -3.92
C GLN A 123 -17.20 -9.22 -3.42
N TYR A 124 -18.37 -8.89 -2.88
CA TYR A 124 -18.69 -7.59 -2.26
C TYR A 124 -18.17 -7.43 -0.82
N LYS A 125 -17.25 -8.31 -0.38
CA LYS A 125 -16.60 -8.28 0.94
C LYS A 125 -15.09 -8.32 0.77
N ALA A 126 -14.38 -8.39 1.89
CA ALA A 126 -12.95 -8.58 1.91
C ALA A 126 -12.55 -9.64 2.93
N GLN A 127 -11.35 -10.15 2.74
CA GLN A 127 -10.64 -11.03 3.67
C GLN A 127 -9.24 -10.47 3.88
N GLY A 128 -8.64 -10.74 5.03
CA GLY A 128 -7.31 -10.25 5.33
C GLY A 128 -6.58 -11.07 6.38
N TRP A 129 -5.25 -10.95 6.36
CA TRP A 129 -4.34 -11.69 7.23
C TRP A 129 -3.25 -10.77 7.78
N LEU A 130 -2.90 -10.99 9.04
CA LEU A 130 -1.67 -10.49 9.64
C LEU A 130 -0.62 -11.58 9.56
N TYR A 131 0.53 -11.25 8.98
CA TYR A 131 1.67 -12.14 8.84
C TYR A 131 2.82 -11.73 9.75
N GLY A 132 3.54 -12.72 10.28
CA GLY A 132 4.86 -12.54 10.90
C GLY A 132 5.99 -12.53 9.86
N ALA A 133 7.24 -12.47 10.34
CA ALA A 133 8.45 -12.37 9.51
C ALA A 133 8.64 -13.54 8.53
N ASP A 134 8.22 -14.74 8.89
CA ASP A 134 8.31 -15.98 8.11
C ASP A 134 7.05 -16.28 7.28
N ARG A 135 6.15 -15.29 7.14
CA ARG A 135 4.84 -15.42 6.47
C ARG A 135 3.88 -16.41 7.13
N GLN A 136 4.10 -16.76 8.40
CA GLN A 136 3.07 -17.41 9.21
C GLN A 136 1.86 -16.48 9.40
N VAL A 137 0.66 -17.04 9.35
CA VAL A 137 -0.58 -16.30 9.64
C VAL A 137 -0.74 -16.20 11.15
N LEU A 138 -0.66 -14.98 11.70
CA LEU A 138 -0.81 -14.68 13.12
C LEU A 138 -2.25 -14.33 13.49
N ALA A 139 -2.96 -13.66 12.58
CA ALA A 139 -4.37 -13.31 12.76
C ALA A 139 -5.10 -13.24 11.42
N ARG A 140 -6.42 -13.44 11.45
CA ARG A 140 -7.33 -13.17 10.33
C ARG A 140 -8.20 -11.96 10.65
N ALA A 141 -8.52 -11.18 9.63
CA ALA A 141 -9.37 -10.01 9.78
C ALA A 141 -10.79 -10.39 10.23
N LYS A 142 -11.32 -9.63 11.20
CA LYS A 142 -12.76 -9.48 11.37
C LYS A 142 -13.24 -8.37 10.44
N VAL A 143 -14.21 -8.66 9.57
CA VAL A 143 -14.86 -7.65 8.74
C VAL A 143 -15.85 -6.88 9.62
N LEU A 144 -15.61 -5.58 9.82
CA LEU A 144 -16.49 -4.72 10.61
C LEU A 144 -17.65 -4.19 9.76
N ARG A 145 -17.33 -3.69 8.57
CA ARG A 145 -18.30 -3.23 7.57
C ARG A 145 -17.71 -3.32 6.17
N CYS A 146 -18.57 -3.50 5.17
CA CYS A 146 -18.27 -3.29 3.76
C CYS A 146 -19.46 -2.57 3.13
N ASN A 147 -19.21 -1.49 2.41
CA ASN A 147 -20.23 -0.70 1.75
C ASN A 147 -19.62 0.07 0.57
N THR A 148 -20.47 0.74 -0.19
CA THR A 148 -20.11 1.51 -1.38
C THR A 148 -19.84 2.98 -1.09
N PHE A 149 -19.96 3.37 0.19
CA PHE A 149 -19.82 4.74 0.67
C PHE A 149 -18.73 4.75 1.75
N GLY A 150 -17.69 5.57 1.53
CA GLY A 150 -16.47 5.62 2.37
C GLY A 150 -16.72 5.88 3.85
#